data_AF-A0A9D9VCR8-F1
#
_entry.id   AF-A0A9D9VCR8-F1
#
_cell.length_a   1.000
_cell.length_b   1.000
_cell.length_c   1.000
_cell.angle_alpha   90.00
_cell.angle_beta   90.00
_cell.angle_gamma   90.00
#
_symmetry.space_group_name_H-M   'P 1'
#
loop_
_entity.id
_entity.type
_entity.pdbx_description
1 polymer ?
#
loop_
_entity_poly.entity_id
_entity_poly.type
_entity_poly.pdbx_seq_one_letter_code
_entity_poly.pdbx_strand_id
1 'polypeptide(L)'
;LYPVFPWRIYGVGKEGLEVARNTYLHDPDAVKFRSHDGWKQDHIWAACLGLTDEARRLALLKLGDGPHRFPAFWGPSFDWTPDHNRGGSGMIGLQEMLLQTNGNELLLFAAWPKEWDVRFKLHAPGGTVIEAELKSGKVVLLNVTPQSRRKDIKICLNK
;
A
#
# COMPACT_ATOMS: atom_id res chain seq x y z
N LEU A 1 -3.02 -11.92 -7.94
CA LEU A 1 -2.90 -10.80 -8.90
C LEU A 1 -1.43 -10.39 -9.13
N TYR A 2 -0.59 -11.30 -9.64
CA TYR A 2 0.83 -11.01 -9.88
C TYR A 2 1.08 -9.83 -10.84
N PRO A 3 0.29 -9.63 -11.91
CA PRO A 3 0.42 -8.46 -12.77
C PRO A 3 0.25 -7.11 -12.05
N VAL A 4 -0.42 -7.07 -10.89
CA VAL A 4 -0.52 -5.86 -10.06
C VAL A 4 0.74 -5.70 -9.21
N PHE A 5 1.09 -6.73 -8.44
CA PHE A 5 2.32 -6.78 -7.65
C PHE A 5 2.87 -8.22 -7.65
N PRO A 6 4.18 -8.43 -7.89
CA PRO A 6 5.24 -7.41 -7.95
C PRO A 6 5.50 -6.84 -9.34
N TRP A 7 4.83 -7.32 -10.40
CA TRP A 7 5.18 -6.97 -11.79
C TRP A 7 4.79 -5.55 -12.22
N ARG A 8 3.85 -4.90 -11.51
CA ARG A 8 3.42 -3.51 -11.75
C ARG A 8 2.97 -3.24 -13.20
N ILE A 9 2.35 -4.23 -13.83
CA ILE A 9 1.71 -4.10 -15.15
C ILE A 9 0.42 -3.29 -15.00
N TYR A 10 -0.37 -3.56 -13.97
CA TYR A 10 -1.59 -2.81 -13.62
C TYR A 10 -1.44 -2.11 -12.28
N GLY A 11 -2.11 -0.97 -12.11
CA GLY A 11 -2.08 -0.17 -10.88
C GLY A 11 -2.54 1.26 -11.13
N VAL A 12 -2.56 2.08 -10.09
CA VAL A 12 -2.97 3.48 -10.21
C VAL A 12 -2.12 4.20 -11.27
N GLY A 13 -2.80 4.90 -12.19
CA GLY A 13 -2.14 5.64 -13.28
C GLY A 13 -1.75 4.80 -14.50
N LYS A 14 -2.02 3.49 -14.50
CA LYS A 14 -1.73 2.59 -15.62
C LYS A 14 -2.98 2.23 -16.41
N GLU A 15 -2.79 1.92 -17.69
CA GLU A 15 -3.83 1.34 -18.54
C GLU A 15 -4.33 0.01 -17.95
N GLY A 16 -5.60 -0.32 -18.18
CA GLY A 16 -6.20 -1.57 -17.67
C GLY A 16 -6.45 -1.62 -16.16
N LEU A 17 -6.32 -0.49 -15.43
CA LEU A 17 -6.60 -0.42 -14.00
C LEU A 17 -7.98 -1.01 -13.64
N GLU A 18 -9.02 -0.65 -14.41
CA GLU A 18 -10.37 -1.15 -14.14
C GLU A 18 -10.51 -2.65 -14.38
N VAL A 19 -9.76 -3.24 -15.32
CA VAL A 19 -9.73 -4.70 -15.50
C VAL A 19 -9.16 -5.37 -14.26
N ALA A 20 -8.06 -4.85 -13.71
CA ALA A 20 -7.44 -5.38 -12.51
C ALA A 20 -8.31 -5.18 -11.25
N ARG A 21 -8.99 -4.03 -11.13
CA ARG A 21 -9.98 -3.76 -10.07
C ARG A 21 -11.16 -4.72 -10.17
N ASN A 22 -11.75 -4.89 -11.35
CA ASN A 22 -12.86 -5.81 -11.58
C ASN A 22 -12.43 -7.25 -11.28
N THR A 23 -11.22 -7.65 -11.67
CA THR A 23 -10.68 -8.97 -11.31
C THR A 23 -10.57 -9.11 -9.79
N TYR A 24 -9.99 -8.13 -9.09
CA TYR A 24 -9.89 -8.16 -7.63
C TYR A 24 -11.27 -8.29 -6.96
N LEU A 25 -12.27 -7.56 -7.45
CA LEU A 25 -13.59 -7.44 -6.85
C LEU A 25 -14.56 -8.58 -7.21
N HIS A 26 -14.43 -9.16 -8.40
CA HIS A 26 -15.46 -10.02 -8.97
C HIS A 26 -14.97 -11.41 -9.42
N ASP A 27 -13.67 -11.62 -9.59
CA ASP A 27 -13.17 -12.96 -9.90
C ASP A 27 -13.49 -13.93 -8.74
N PRO A 28 -14.17 -15.06 -8.99
CA PRO A 28 -14.61 -15.96 -7.93
C PRO A 28 -13.47 -16.50 -7.05
N ASP A 29 -12.30 -16.77 -7.63
CA ASP A 29 -11.15 -17.26 -6.88
C ASP A 29 -10.50 -16.13 -6.10
N ALA A 30 -10.35 -14.94 -6.68
CA ALA A 30 -9.84 -13.76 -5.98
C ALA A 30 -10.69 -13.44 -4.75
N VAL A 31 -12.03 -13.49 -4.88
CA VAL A 31 -12.96 -13.27 -3.77
C VAL A 31 -12.86 -14.40 -2.74
N LYS A 32 -12.89 -15.66 -3.18
CA LYS A 32 -12.86 -16.83 -2.30
C LYS A 32 -11.58 -16.91 -1.46
N PHE A 33 -10.44 -16.54 -2.04
CA PHE A 33 -9.13 -16.71 -1.40
C PHE A 33 -8.54 -15.42 -0.80
N ARG A 34 -9.29 -14.31 -0.83
CA ARG A 34 -8.89 -13.04 -0.23
C ARG A 34 -8.67 -13.20 1.27
N SER A 35 -7.48 -12.85 1.76
CA SER A 35 -7.17 -12.91 3.19
C SER A 35 -6.07 -11.91 3.56
N HIS A 36 -5.96 -11.63 4.86
CA HIS A 36 -4.85 -10.87 5.45
C HIS A 36 -3.85 -11.77 6.18
N ASP A 37 -4.12 -13.07 6.29
CA ASP A 37 -3.30 -14.01 7.05
C ASP A 37 -1.95 -14.28 6.37
N GLY A 38 -0.93 -14.54 7.19
CA GLY A 38 0.40 -14.90 6.72
C GLY A 38 0.98 -14.00 5.63
N TRP A 39 1.61 -14.63 4.66
CA TRP A 39 2.28 -13.98 3.53
C TRP A 39 1.32 -13.43 2.45
N LYS A 40 -0.01 -13.54 2.62
CA LYS A 40 -1.00 -13.08 1.62
C LYS A 40 -0.80 -11.61 1.26
N GLN A 41 -0.96 -11.29 -0.02
CA GLN A 41 -0.58 -10.00 -0.61
C GLN A 41 -1.79 -9.10 -0.90
N ASP A 42 -2.99 -9.47 -0.47
CA ASP A 42 -4.23 -8.75 -0.79
C ASP A 42 -4.21 -7.29 -0.34
N HIS A 43 -3.54 -6.99 0.78
CA HIS A 43 -3.30 -5.61 1.23
C HIS A 43 -2.48 -4.82 0.21
N ILE A 44 -1.41 -5.42 -0.31
CA ILE A 44 -0.52 -4.83 -1.31
C ILE A 44 -1.30 -4.59 -2.61
N TRP A 45 -2.09 -5.57 -3.05
CA TRP A 45 -2.92 -5.42 -4.26
C TRP A 45 -3.98 -4.33 -4.10
N ALA A 46 -4.70 -4.28 -2.97
CA ALA A 46 -5.68 -3.23 -2.71
C ALA A 46 -5.04 -1.83 -2.75
N ALA A 47 -3.85 -1.69 -2.15
CA ALA A 47 -3.08 -0.44 -2.19
C ALA A 47 -2.67 -0.06 -3.63
N CYS A 48 -2.03 -0.98 -4.37
CA CYS A 48 -1.61 -0.76 -5.78
C CYS A 48 -2.79 -0.42 -6.72
N LEU A 49 -3.99 -0.90 -6.41
CA LEU A 49 -5.21 -0.63 -7.17
C LEU A 49 -5.93 0.67 -6.73
N GLY A 50 -5.45 1.35 -5.69
CA GLY A 50 -6.08 2.57 -5.16
C GLY A 50 -7.44 2.30 -4.53
N LEU A 51 -7.67 1.10 -3.98
CA LEU A 51 -8.89 0.73 -3.27
C LEU A 51 -8.75 1.14 -1.80
N THR A 52 -8.84 2.44 -1.51
CA THR A 52 -8.48 3.04 -0.21
C THR A 52 -9.18 2.37 0.98
N ASP A 53 -10.49 2.14 0.91
CA ASP A 53 -11.24 1.54 2.03
C ASP A 53 -10.84 0.08 2.29
N GLU A 54 -10.58 -0.68 1.23
CA GLU A 54 -10.14 -2.06 1.35
C GLU A 54 -8.69 -2.16 1.82
N ALA A 55 -7.81 -1.29 1.30
CA ALA A 55 -6.43 -1.18 1.75
C ALA A 55 -6.37 -0.80 3.24
N ARG A 56 -7.18 0.17 3.67
CA ARG A 56 -7.37 0.55 5.08
C ARG A 56 -7.78 -0.65 5.94
N ARG A 57 -8.84 -1.36 5.53
CA ARG A 57 -9.36 -2.51 6.27
C ARG A 57 -8.28 -3.58 6.41
N LEU A 58 -7.58 -3.92 5.32
CA LEU A 58 -6.53 -4.92 5.31
C LEU A 58 -5.28 -4.49 6.07
N ALA A 59 -4.91 -3.21 6.06
CA ALA A 59 -3.82 -2.66 6.85
C ALA A 59 -4.05 -2.86 8.36
N LEU A 60 -5.24 -2.48 8.83
CA LEU A 60 -5.64 -2.64 10.24
C LEU A 60 -5.63 -4.11 10.67
N LEU A 61 -6.10 -5.01 9.80
CA LEU A 61 -6.07 -6.44 10.07
C LEU A 61 -4.65 -7.01 10.05
N LYS A 62 -3.82 -6.65 9.06
CA LYS A 62 -2.43 -7.13 8.94
C LYS A 62 -1.59 -6.73 10.15
N LEU A 63 -1.70 -5.48 10.59
CA LEU A 63 -0.84 -4.85 11.60
C LEU A 63 -1.49 -4.76 12.99
N GLY A 64 -2.71 -5.25 13.16
CA GLY A 64 -3.38 -5.34 14.47
C GLY A 64 -2.73 -6.39 15.37
N ASP A 65 -3.00 -6.30 16.67
CA ASP A 65 -2.37 -7.16 17.68
C ASP A 65 -2.66 -8.65 17.46
N GLY A 66 -1.62 -9.47 17.53
CA GLY A 66 -1.73 -10.92 17.56
C GLY A 66 -2.10 -11.46 18.95
N PRO A 67 -2.51 -12.73 19.05
CA PRO A 67 -3.03 -13.32 20.28
C PRO A 67 -1.95 -13.67 21.32
N HIS A 68 -0.70 -13.27 21.08
CA HIS A 68 0.45 -13.64 21.90
C HIS A 68 0.82 -12.51 22.87
N ARG A 69 1.67 -12.84 23.86
CA ARG A 69 2.16 -11.86 24.84
C ARG A 69 2.81 -10.63 24.19
N PHE A 70 3.50 -10.82 23.07
CA PHE A 70 4.02 -9.72 22.24
C PHE A 70 2.99 -9.42 21.14
N PRO A 71 2.40 -8.20 21.08
CA PRO A 71 1.33 -7.90 20.14
C PRO A 71 1.74 -7.99 18.65
N ALA A 72 3.01 -7.76 18.34
CA ALA A 72 3.55 -7.93 16.99
C ALA A 72 3.94 -9.39 16.65
N PHE A 73 3.65 -10.35 17.53
CA PHE A 73 3.78 -11.77 17.20
C PHE A 73 2.44 -12.24 16.67
N TRP A 74 2.44 -12.70 15.42
CA TRP A 74 1.27 -13.29 14.77
C TRP A 74 1.51 -14.76 14.45
N GLY A 75 0.46 -15.44 14.00
CA GLY A 75 0.53 -16.82 13.55
C GLY A 75 -0.39 -17.75 14.35
N PRO A 76 -0.35 -19.06 14.05
CA PRO A 76 0.54 -19.68 13.05
C PRO A 76 0.18 -19.40 11.58
N SER A 77 -1.01 -18.88 11.24
CA SER A 77 -1.42 -18.65 9.84
C SER A 77 -1.10 -19.87 8.94
N PHE A 78 -0.13 -19.74 8.01
CA PHE A 78 0.39 -20.82 7.16
C PHE A 78 1.77 -21.33 7.59
N ASP A 79 2.45 -20.63 8.49
CA ASP A 79 3.84 -20.87 8.91
C ASP A 79 3.89 -21.09 10.45
N TRP A 80 5.01 -20.78 11.11
CA TRP A 80 5.17 -20.87 12.57
C TRP A 80 4.97 -19.52 13.27
N THR A 81 4.87 -19.53 14.60
CA THR A 81 4.81 -18.31 15.43
C THR A 81 6.19 -17.97 16.01
N PRO A 82 6.69 -16.72 15.88
CA PRO A 82 6.05 -15.59 15.21
C PRO A 82 6.13 -15.64 13.68
N ASP A 83 5.03 -15.29 13.04
CA ASP A 83 4.88 -15.18 11.59
C ASP A 83 5.49 -13.85 11.11
N HIS A 84 6.74 -13.93 10.65
CA HIS A 84 7.46 -12.76 10.13
C HIS A 84 6.92 -12.29 8.77
N ASN A 85 6.28 -13.17 8.01
CA ASN A 85 5.80 -12.87 6.68
C ASN A 85 4.57 -11.94 6.70
N ARG A 86 3.73 -12.06 7.74
CA ARG A 86 2.60 -11.15 7.96
C ARG A 86 3.05 -9.71 8.13
N GLY A 87 4.03 -9.47 9.01
CA GLY A 87 4.59 -8.13 9.22
C GLY A 87 5.23 -7.56 7.96
N GLY A 88 6.04 -8.36 7.27
CA GLY A 88 6.69 -7.96 6.01
C GLY A 88 5.70 -7.53 4.93
N SER A 89 4.71 -8.39 4.64
CA SER A 89 3.66 -8.08 3.65
C SER A 89 2.76 -6.90 4.09
N GLY A 90 2.50 -6.76 5.39
CA GLY A 90 1.80 -5.62 5.97
C GLY A 90 2.54 -4.30 5.71
N MET A 91 3.85 -4.26 5.95
CA MET A 91 4.68 -3.07 5.75
C MET A 91 4.86 -2.69 4.27
N ILE A 92 4.91 -3.67 3.36
CA ILE A 92 4.90 -3.38 1.92
C ILE A 92 3.58 -2.70 1.54
N GLY A 93 2.44 -3.26 1.93
CA GLY A 93 1.13 -2.67 1.61
C GLY A 93 0.99 -1.26 2.17
N LEU A 94 1.45 -1.01 3.40
CA LEU A 94 1.43 0.32 4.02
C LEU A 94 2.25 1.35 3.21
N GLN A 95 3.43 0.95 2.72
CA GLN A 95 4.24 1.80 1.86
C GLN A 95 3.59 2.05 0.51
N GLU A 96 2.98 1.04 -0.12
CA GLU A 96 2.23 1.20 -1.38
C GLU A 96 0.99 2.08 -1.21
N MET A 97 0.37 2.15 -0.02
CA MET A 97 -0.70 3.12 0.22
C MET A 97 -0.19 4.58 0.17
N LEU A 98 1.04 4.81 0.62
CA LEU A 98 1.65 6.14 0.76
C LEU A 98 2.39 6.62 -0.49
N LEU A 99 3.11 5.74 -1.19
CA LEU A 99 3.95 6.10 -2.33
C LEU A 99 4.00 4.96 -3.34
N GLN A 100 3.58 5.24 -4.57
CA GLN A 100 3.73 4.34 -5.72
C GLN A 100 4.46 5.03 -6.86
N THR A 101 4.91 4.25 -7.83
CA THR A 101 5.60 4.75 -9.02
C THR A 101 4.89 4.31 -10.29
N ASN A 102 4.79 5.24 -11.25
CA ASN A 102 4.29 4.96 -12.59
C ASN A 102 5.22 5.59 -13.64
N GLY A 103 6.16 4.80 -14.14
CA GLY A 103 7.27 5.34 -14.91
C GLY A 103 8.07 6.32 -14.05
N ASN A 104 8.09 7.60 -14.46
CA ASN A 104 8.74 8.66 -13.69
C ASN A 104 7.84 9.32 -12.64
N GLU A 105 6.51 9.17 -12.74
CA GLU A 105 5.56 9.75 -11.79
C GLU A 105 5.71 9.09 -10.41
N LEU A 106 5.58 9.91 -9.37
CA LEU A 106 5.63 9.54 -7.97
C LEU A 106 4.27 9.85 -7.33
N LEU A 107 3.44 8.81 -7.18
CA LEU A 107 2.06 8.90 -6.74
C LEU A 107 2.02 8.88 -5.21
N LEU A 108 1.77 10.05 -4.59
CA LEU A 108 1.62 10.17 -3.15
C LEU A 108 0.19 9.94 -2.69
N PHE A 109 0.06 9.25 -1.55
CA PHE A 109 -1.21 8.90 -0.91
C PHE A 109 -2.14 8.13 -1.86
N ALA A 110 -1.57 7.23 -2.67
CA ALA A 110 -2.25 6.52 -3.76
C ALA A 110 -3.48 5.72 -3.29
N ALA A 111 -3.46 5.22 -2.04
CA ALA A 111 -4.58 4.54 -1.40
C ALA A 111 -4.67 4.89 0.10
N TRP A 112 -4.30 6.13 0.47
CA TRP A 112 -4.26 6.55 1.87
C TRP A 112 -5.59 7.22 2.29
N PRO A 113 -6.20 6.84 3.42
CA PRO A 113 -7.37 7.53 3.96
C PRO A 113 -7.02 8.97 4.33
N LYS A 114 -7.74 9.95 3.77
CA LYS A 114 -7.43 11.38 3.98
C LYS A 114 -7.54 11.82 5.44
N GLU A 115 -8.33 11.12 6.24
CA GLU A 115 -8.52 11.37 7.67
C GLU A 115 -7.39 10.83 8.56
N TRP A 116 -6.47 10.03 8.01
CA TRP A 116 -5.34 9.50 8.77
C TRP A 116 -4.16 10.45 8.71
N ASP A 117 -3.86 11.06 9.86
CA ASP A 117 -2.62 11.82 10.04
C ASP A 117 -1.41 10.90 9.90
N VAL A 118 -0.40 11.34 9.15
CA VAL A 118 0.82 10.56 8.94
C VAL A 118 2.00 11.47 8.63
N ARG A 119 3.18 11.11 9.14
CA ARG A 119 4.47 11.64 8.68
C ARG A 119 5.35 10.47 8.29
N PHE A 120 5.93 10.53 7.10
CA PHE A 120 6.79 9.47 6.59
C PHE A 120 7.96 10.02 5.79
N LYS A 121 8.97 9.16 5.63
CA LYS A 121 10.10 9.39 4.74
C LYS A 121 10.41 8.09 4.00
N LEU A 122 10.24 8.09 2.67
CA LEU A 122 10.38 6.90 1.83
C LEU A 122 11.32 7.14 0.66
N HIS A 123 11.96 6.06 0.21
CA HIS A 123 12.77 6.03 -1.00
C HIS A 123 11.90 5.79 -2.24
N ALA A 124 12.31 6.38 -3.35
CA ALA A 124 11.76 6.16 -4.68
C ALA A 124 12.91 5.97 -5.71
N PRO A 125 12.64 5.39 -6.89
CA PRO A 125 13.61 5.21 -7.96
C PRO A 125 14.32 6.51 -8.35
N GLY A 126 15.53 6.38 -8.90
CA GLY A 126 16.37 7.54 -9.26
C GLY A 126 16.96 8.25 -8.05
N GLY A 127 17.32 7.49 -7.01
CA GLY A 127 17.95 8.02 -5.78
C GLY A 127 17.10 9.06 -5.06
N THR A 128 15.78 8.96 -5.17
CA THR A 128 14.85 9.98 -4.67
C THR A 128 14.38 9.64 -3.26
N VAL A 129 14.28 10.65 -2.41
CA VAL A 129 13.73 10.54 -1.06
C VAL A 129 12.61 11.56 -0.92
N ILE A 130 11.45 11.10 -0.45
CA ILE A 130 10.30 11.95 -0.17
C ILE A 130 10.01 11.90 1.32
N GLU A 131 10.01 13.06 1.95
CA GLU A 131 9.47 13.26 3.30
C GLU A 131 8.17 14.06 3.17
N ALA A 132 7.08 13.52 3.70
CA ALA A 132 5.78 14.17 3.63
C ALA A 132 5.00 14.00 4.94
N GLU A 133 4.14 14.97 5.21
CA GLU A 133 3.21 14.96 6.35
C GLU A 133 1.81 15.34 5.88
N LEU A 134 0.84 14.49 6.19
CA LEU A 134 -0.58 14.73 6.03
C LEU A 134 -1.16 14.97 7.43
N LYS A 135 -1.85 16.11 7.60
CA LYS A 135 -2.51 16.46 8.85
C LYS A 135 -3.89 17.04 8.57
N SER A 136 -4.92 16.47 9.20
CA SER A 136 -6.31 16.90 9.03
C SER A 136 -6.74 16.98 7.55
N GLY A 137 -6.34 15.98 6.75
CA GLY A 137 -6.64 15.91 5.32
C GLY A 137 -5.86 16.85 4.41
N LYS A 138 -4.85 17.57 4.92
CA LYS A 138 -4.02 18.50 4.14
C LYS A 138 -2.54 18.13 4.23
N VAL A 139 -1.84 18.17 3.10
CA VAL A 139 -0.39 17.98 3.07
C VAL A 139 0.27 19.23 3.63
N VAL A 140 0.90 19.11 4.79
CA VAL A 140 1.54 20.22 5.52
C VAL A 140 3.06 20.25 5.36
N LEU A 141 3.67 19.11 4.99
CA LEU A 141 5.08 18.99 4.65
C LEU A 141 5.24 18.19 3.36
N LEU A 142 6.10 18.67 2.46
CA LEU A 142 6.53 17.91 1.30
C LEU A 142 7.95 18.34 0.90
N ASN A 143 8.92 17.52 1.28
CA ASN A 143 10.32 17.64 0.90
C ASN A 143 10.69 16.51 -0.06
N VAL A 144 11.34 16.85 -1.17
CA VAL A 144 11.76 15.89 -2.19
C VAL A 144 13.24 16.13 -2.49
N THR A 145 14.04 15.08 -2.38
CA THR A 145 15.47 15.10 -2.65
C THR A 145 15.79 14.08 -3.74
N PRO A 146 16.38 14.48 -4.88
CA PRO A 146 16.75 15.85 -5.25
C PRO A 146 15.52 16.70 -5.60
N GLN A 147 15.61 18.02 -5.39
CA GLN A 147 14.49 18.95 -5.59
C GLN A 147 13.95 18.94 -7.03
N SER A 148 14.79 18.61 -8.01
CA SER A 148 14.40 18.48 -9.42
C SER A 148 13.29 17.45 -9.67
N ARG A 149 13.15 16.44 -8.79
CA ARG A 149 12.12 15.40 -8.85
C ARG A 149 10.78 15.84 -8.29
N ARG A 150 10.69 17.02 -7.66
CA ARG A 150 9.42 17.55 -7.12
C ARG A 150 8.33 17.67 -8.18
N LYS A 151 8.71 17.94 -9.44
CA LYS A 151 7.79 18.01 -10.59
C LYS A 151 7.10 16.69 -10.91
N ASP A 152 7.66 15.56 -10.46
CA ASP A 152 7.13 14.23 -10.75
C ASP A 152 6.11 13.76 -9.70
N ILE A 153 5.90 14.54 -8.62
CA ILE A 153 4.95 14.22 -7.55
C ILE A 153 3.52 14.45 -8.01
N LYS A 154 2.64 13.47 -7.74
CA LYS A 154 1.20 13.57 -7.91
C LYS A 154 0.48 13.16 -6.63
N ILE A 155 -0.29 14.07 -6.04
CA ILE A 155 -1.05 13.82 -4.80
C ILE A 155 -2.41 13.20 -5.16
N CYS A 156 -2.74 12.05 -4.57
CA CYS A 156 -3.91 11.23 -4.92
C CYS A 156 -5.10 11.33 -3.93
N LEU A 157 -5.10 12.30 -3.01
CA LEU A 157 -6.07 12.42 -1.90
C LEU A 157 -7.53 12.76 -2.31
N ASN A 158 -7.78 13.13 -3.56
CA ASN A 158 -9.08 13.61 -4.06
C ASN A 158 -9.92 12.53 -4.77
N LYS A 159 -9.72 11.26 -4.43
CA LYS A 159 -10.48 10.14 -5.00
C LYS A 159 -11.53 9.67 -4.02
#